data_AF-A0A811UPC8-F1
#
_entry.id   AF-A0A811UPC8-F1
#
_cell.length_a   1.000
_cell.length_b   1.000
_cell.length_c   1.000
_cell.angle_alpha   90.00
_cell.angle_beta   90.00
_cell.angle_gamma   90.00
#
_symmetry.space_group_name_H-M   'P 1'
#
loop_
_entity.id
_entity.type
_entity.pdbx_description
1 polymer ?
#
loop_
_entity_poly.entity_id
_entity_poly.type
_entity_poly.pdbx_seq_one_letter_code
_entity_poly.pdbx_strand_id
1 'polypeptide(L)'
;MQCVCRFDRQGALCELPIIIKNAAFSGDSYVSHRIHKDIPHHESLDSVLPMHVQLKVRTRATNGLIMLAAAQGTKGGHYMALFLQKGLLQFQFSCGLQTMLLSELETPVNTGNEITIRA
;
A
#
# COMPACT_ATOMS: atom_id res chain seq x y z
N MET A 1 6.19 37.37 -14.37
CA MET A 1 5.75 36.17 -15.13
C MET A 1 5.74 35.01 -14.16
N GLN A 2 4.68 34.20 -14.16
CA GLN A 2 4.55 33.03 -13.28
C GLN A 2 4.63 31.78 -14.16
N CYS A 3 5.56 30.87 -13.86
CA CYS A 3 5.69 29.61 -14.58
C CYS A 3 4.53 28.68 -14.21
N VAL A 4 3.97 27.97 -15.20
CA VAL A 4 3.03 26.87 -14.97
C VAL A 4 3.83 25.58 -14.94
N CYS A 5 3.98 24.99 -13.75
CA CYS A 5 4.79 23.79 -13.56
C CYS A 5 4.03 22.50 -13.89
N ARG A 6 4.78 21.48 -14.28
CA ARG A 6 4.28 20.09 -14.32
C ARG A 6 3.98 19.61 -12.89
N PHE A 7 3.11 18.61 -12.77
CA PHE A 7 2.63 18.12 -11.47
C PHE A 7 3.72 17.55 -10.55
N ASP A 8 4.90 17.23 -11.08
CA ASP A 8 6.06 16.68 -10.36
C ASP A 8 7.11 17.75 -10.00
N ARG A 9 6.86 19.02 -10.31
CA ARG A 9 7.81 20.14 -10.16
C ARG A 9 7.20 21.36 -9.48
N GLN A 10 8.04 22.10 -8.75
CA GLN A 10 7.71 23.35 -8.07
C GLN A 10 8.91 24.31 -8.10
N GLY A 11 8.74 25.52 -7.56
CA GLY A 11 9.77 26.57 -7.57
C GLY A 11 9.41 27.72 -8.51
N ALA A 12 10.20 28.79 -8.51
CA ALA A 12 9.93 29.97 -9.33
C ALA A 12 10.04 29.67 -10.83
N LEU A 13 10.88 28.69 -11.19
CA LEU A 13 11.18 28.23 -12.55
C LEU A 13 10.95 26.72 -12.71
N CYS A 14 10.16 26.10 -11.82
CA CYS A 14 9.88 24.66 -11.80
C CYS A 14 11.13 23.77 -11.63
N GLU A 15 12.14 24.28 -10.95
CA GLU A 15 13.44 23.64 -10.76
C GLU A 15 13.44 22.54 -9.68
N LEU A 16 12.55 22.63 -8.70
CA LEU A 16 12.51 21.72 -7.56
C LEU A 16 11.54 20.56 -7.81
N PRO A 17 11.93 19.30 -7.54
CA PRO A 17 11.00 18.19 -7.56
C PRO A 17 10.03 18.24 -6.37
N ILE A 18 8.79 17.83 -6.60
CA ILE A 18 7.82 17.62 -5.51
C ILE A 18 8.08 16.26 -4.86
N ILE A 19 8.42 16.27 -3.57
CA ILE A 19 8.63 15.05 -2.77
C ILE A 19 7.44 14.87 -1.83
N ILE A 20 6.61 13.87 -2.12
CA ILE A 20 5.45 13.54 -1.29
C ILE A 20 5.92 12.71 -0.10
N LYS A 21 5.94 13.31 1.09
CA LYS A 21 6.25 12.60 2.35
C LYS A 21 5.03 11.94 2.99
N ASN A 22 3.87 12.57 2.86
CA ASN A 22 2.59 12.09 3.38
C ASN A 22 1.55 12.22 2.27
N ALA A 23 0.97 11.11 1.84
CA ALA A 23 -0.12 11.11 0.88
C ALA A 23 -1.47 11.09 1.63
N ALA A 24 -2.43 11.84 1.13
CA ALA A 24 -3.83 11.75 1.55
C ALA A 24 -4.62 11.07 0.44
N PHE A 25 -5.58 10.21 0.81
CA PHE A 25 -6.38 9.44 -0.13
C PHE A 25 -7.88 9.72 0.07
N SER A 26 -8.59 10.03 -1.00
CA SER A 26 -10.02 10.39 -1.02
C SER A 26 -10.97 9.23 -1.33
N GLY A 27 -10.42 8.04 -1.63
CA GLY A 27 -11.17 6.83 -1.97
C GLY A 27 -11.10 6.45 -3.45
N ASP A 28 -10.85 7.42 -4.33
CA ASP A 28 -10.62 7.25 -5.77
C ASP A 28 -9.13 7.42 -6.17
N SER A 29 -8.27 7.56 -5.17
CA SER A 29 -6.83 7.79 -5.31
C SER A 29 -6.03 6.61 -4.77
N TYR A 30 -4.92 6.25 -5.41
CA TYR A 30 -3.99 5.22 -4.94
C TYR A 30 -2.55 5.52 -5.36
N VAL A 31 -1.61 4.89 -4.66
CA VAL A 31 -0.21 4.79 -5.09
C VAL A 31 0.13 3.33 -5.35
N SER A 32 0.80 3.05 -6.46
CA SER A 32 1.19 1.69 -6.85
C SER A 32 2.69 1.62 -7.06
N HIS A 33 3.30 0.54 -6.57
CA HIS A 33 4.71 0.25 -6.79
C HIS A 33 4.88 -1.18 -7.32
N ARG A 34 5.84 -1.39 -8.23
CA ARG A 34 6.15 -2.70 -8.81
C ARG A 34 7.50 -3.16 -8.29
N ILE A 35 7.48 -4.20 -7.44
CA ILE A 35 8.68 -4.72 -6.76
C ILE A 35 9.54 -5.58 -7.71
N HIS A 36 8.93 -6.23 -8.72
CA HIS A 36 9.53 -7.36 -9.46
C HIS A 36 10.04 -7.04 -10.88
N LYS A 37 10.51 -5.83 -11.19
CA LYS A 37 11.04 -5.56 -12.54
C LYS A 37 12.52 -5.92 -12.76
N ASP A 38 13.32 -5.96 -11.69
CA ASP A 38 14.78 -6.01 -11.80
C ASP A 38 15.44 -7.17 -11.05
N ILE A 39 14.74 -8.30 -10.88
CA ILE A 39 15.39 -9.54 -10.43
C ILE A 39 15.97 -10.19 -11.70
N PRO A 40 17.30 -10.27 -11.86
CA PRO A 40 17.90 -11.01 -12.97
C PRO A 40 17.34 -12.43 -12.99
N HIS A 41 17.15 -13.02 -14.16
CA HIS A 41 16.59 -14.38 -14.37
C HIS A 41 17.29 -15.52 -13.58
N HIS A 42 18.30 -15.22 -12.77
CA HIS A 42 19.10 -16.12 -11.96
C HIS A 42 18.96 -15.95 -10.43
N GLU A 43 18.27 -14.93 -9.93
CA GLU A 43 18.04 -14.81 -8.48
C GLU A 43 16.72 -15.49 -8.09
N SER A 44 16.79 -16.43 -7.14
CA SER A 44 15.62 -17.14 -6.64
C SER A 44 14.70 -16.19 -5.88
N LEU A 45 13.40 -16.52 -5.82
CA LEU A 45 12.41 -15.80 -5.01
C LEU A 45 12.81 -15.66 -3.53
N ASP A 46 13.73 -16.50 -3.05
CA ASP A 46 14.28 -16.48 -1.69
C ASP A 46 15.13 -15.22 -1.41
N SER A 47 15.62 -14.53 -2.44
CA SER A 47 16.38 -13.27 -2.29
C SER A 47 15.50 -12.06 -1.95
N VAL A 48 14.21 -12.13 -2.27
CA VAL A 48 13.22 -11.06 -2.07
C VAL A 48 12.32 -11.33 -0.86
N LEU A 49 12.34 -12.56 -0.36
CA LEU A 49 11.57 -13.00 0.79
C LEU A 49 12.48 -13.15 2.03
N PRO A 50 12.02 -12.76 3.23
CA PRO A 50 10.71 -12.19 3.54
C PRO A 50 10.60 -10.69 3.24
N MET A 51 9.53 -10.29 2.53
CA MET A 51 9.18 -8.89 2.33
C MET A 51 8.57 -8.34 3.63
N HIS A 52 9.11 -7.22 4.12
CA HIS A 52 8.58 -6.52 5.29
C HIS A 52 7.98 -5.18 4.85
N VAL A 53 6.72 -4.92 5.22
CA VAL A 53 6.04 -3.67 4.90
C VAL A 53 5.62 -2.98 6.18
N GLN A 54 6.04 -1.71 6.33
CA GLN A 54 5.61 -0.86 7.42
C GLN A 54 4.87 0.36 6.87
N LEU A 55 3.65 0.59 7.35
CA LEU A 55 2.82 1.74 7.00
C LEU A 55 2.46 2.54 8.25
N LYS A 56 2.42 3.86 8.10
CA LYS A 56 1.81 4.77 9.07
C LYS A 56 0.53 5.34 8.47
N VAL A 57 -0.59 5.13 9.14
CA VAL A 57 -1.91 5.47 8.60
C VAL A 57 -2.70 6.25 9.64
N ARG A 58 -3.47 7.24 9.17
CA ARG A 58 -4.45 7.97 9.97
C ARG A 58 -5.75 8.00 9.17
N THR A 59 -6.85 7.53 9.75
CA THR A 59 -8.12 7.48 9.04
C THR A 59 -9.31 7.53 9.99
N ARG A 60 -10.43 8.07 9.49
CA ARG A 60 -11.77 7.99 10.10
C ARG A 60 -12.74 7.16 9.25
N ALA A 61 -12.27 6.66 8.10
CA ALA A 61 -13.08 5.83 7.22
C ALA A 61 -13.43 4.51 7.92
N THR A 62 -14.65 4.04 7.76
CA THR A 62 -15.10 2.77 8.33
C THR A 62 -14.74 1.58 7.44
N ASN A 63 -14.64 1.80 6.13
CA ASN A 63 -14.32 0.77 5.15
C ASN A 63 -13.33 1.31 4.13
N GLY A 64 -12.46 0.45 3.60
CA GLY A 64 -11.55 0.82 2.53
C GLY A 64 -10.26 0.01 2.54
N LEU A 65 -9.60 -0.04 1.39
CA LEU A 65 -8.31 -0.70 1.23
C LEU A 65 -7.19 0.19 1.79
N ILE A 66 -6.30 -0.39 2.60
CA ILE A 66 -5.07 0.27 3.06
C ILE A 66 -3.88 -0.16 2.21
N MET A 67 -3.77 -1.46 1.94
CA MET A 67 -2.67 -2.03 1.17
C MET A 67 -3.16 -3.24 0.36
N LEU A 68 -2.69 -3.36 -0.88
CA LEU A 68 -2.82 -4.56 -1.69
C LEU A 68 -1.47 -4.87 -2.31
N ALA A 69 -0.91 -6.03 -1.97
CA ALA A 69 0.20 -6.63 -2.66
C ALA A 69 -0.32 -7.84 -3.43
N ALA A 70 -0.23 -7.82 -4.76
CA ALA A 70 -0.70 -8.90 -5.61
C ALA A 70 0.41 -9.36 -6.56
N ALA A 71 0.50 -10.67 -6.73
CA ALA A 71 1.37 -11.32 -7.70
C ALA A 71 0.52 -12.24 -8.59
N GLN A 72 0.73 -12.14 -9.89
CA GLN A 72 0.06 -12.99 -10.86
C GLN A 72 0.81 -14.33 -10.93
N GLY A 73 0.20 -15.39 -10.40
CA GLY A 73 0.74 -16.75 -10.44
C GLY A 73 0.17 -17.57 -11.59
N THR A 74 0.80 -18.71 -11.89
CA THR A 74 0.33 -19.70 -12.87
C THR A 74 -0.84 -20.54 -12.37
N LYS A 75 -1.09 -20.57 -11.04
CA LYS A 75 -2.13 -21.37 -10.37
C LYS A 75 -3.15 -20.53 -9.58
N GLY A 76 -3.36 -19.28 -9.98
CA GLY A 76 -4.27 -18.34 -9.30
C GLY A 76 -3.58 -17.05 -8.88
N GLY A 77 -4.36 -16.10 -8.36
CA GLY A 77 -3.84 -14.83 -7.84
C GLY A 77 -3.28 -15.01 -6.44
N HIS A 78 -1.97 -14.77 -6.27
CA HIS A 78 -1.39 -14.64 -4.94
C HIS A 78 -1.57 -13.19 -4.49
N TYR A 79 -2.14 -12.97 -3.31
CA TYR A 79 -2.28 -11.61 -2.80
C TYR A 79 -2.24 -11.55 -1.29
N MET A 80 -1.91 -10.37 -0.79
CA MET A 80 -2.05 -9.94 0.59
C MET A 80 -2.78 -8.60 0.57
N ALA A 81 -3.85 -8.49 1.33
CA ALA A 81 -4.68 -7.30 1.41
C ALA A 81 -4.86 -6.92 2.88
N LEU A 82 -4.65 -5.65 3.15
CA LEU A 82 -4.97 -5.02 4.43
C LEU A 82 -6.07 -3.99 4.19
N PHE A 83 -7.19 -4.12 4.88
CA PHE A 83 -8.34 -3.26 4.68
C PHE A 83 -9.09 -3.01 5.97
N LEU A 84 -9.93 -1.98 5.96
CA LEU A 84 -10.86 -1.68 7.02
C LEU A 84 -12.23 -2.25 6.69
N GLN A 85 -12.85 -2.86 7.70
CA GLN A 85 -14.24 -3.28 7.65
C GLN A 85 -14.91 -2.89 8.96
N LYS A 86 -15.93 -2.03 8.90
CA LYS A 86 -16.63 -1.48 10.08
C LYS A 86 -15.67 -0.84 11.12
N GLY A 87 -14.60 -0.21 10.64
CA GLY A 87 -13.58 0.44 11.47
C GLY A 87 -12.51 -0.50 12.05
N LEU A 88 -12.67 -1.81 11.86
CA LEU A 88 -11.71 -2.83 12.28
C LEU A 88 -10.71 -3.11 11.18
N LEU A 89 -9.46 -3.35 11.56
CA LEU A 89 -8.40 -3.73 10.64
C LEU A 89 -8.49 -5.22 10.33
N GLN A 90 -8.50 -5.57 9.05
CA GLN A 90 -8.60 -6.93 8.54
C GLN A 90 -7.40 -7.23 7.65
N PHE A 91 -6.81 -8.41 7.83
CA PHE A 91 -5.75 -8.92 6.98
C PHE A 91 -6.24 -10.17 6.24
N GLN A 92 -6.16 -10.16 4.91
CA GLN A 92 -6.56 -11.27 4.07
C GLN A 92 -5.42 -11.64 3.14
N PHE A 93 -5.16 -12.93 2.96
CA PHE A 93 -4.18 -13.38 1.99
C PHE A 93 -4.66 -14.61 1.25
N SER A 94 -4.10 -14.82 0.05
CA SER A 94 -4.31 -16.02 -0.74
C SER A 94 -3.01 -16.55 -1.30
N CYS A 95 -2.85 -17.87 -1.20
CA CYS A 95 -1.78 -18.63 -1.83
C CYS A 95 -2.20 -19.21 -3.20
N GLY A 96 -3.27 -18.72 -3.82
CA GLY A 96 -3.77 -19.13 -5.15
C GLY A 96 -4.84 -20.23 -5.12
N LEU A 97 -4.81 -21.11 -4.11
CA LEU A 97 -5.81 -22.18 -3.91
C LEU A 97 -6.86 -21.82 -2.86
N GLN A 98 -6.40 -21.25 -1.75
CA GLN A 98 -7.23 -20.91 -0.61
C GLN A 98 -7.03 -19.43 -0.24
N THR A 99 -8.07 -18.84 0.34
CA THR A 99 -8.03 -17.52 0.94
C THR A 99 -8.21 -17.66 2.45
N MET A 100 -7.37 -16.95 3.21
CA MET A 100 -7.44 -16.89 4.66
C MET A 100 -7.70 -15.45 5.09
N LEU A 101 -8.54 -15.28 6.11
CA LEU A 101 -8.84 -14.00 6.75
C LEU A 101 -8.35 -14.08 8.20
N LEU A 102 -7.57 -13.08 8.58
CA LEU A 102 -7.03 -12.86 9.92
C LEU A 102 -7.57 -11.51 10.43
N SER A 103 -8.20 -11.54 11.59
CA SER A 103 -8.74 -10.37 12.26
C SER A 103 -8.20 -10.37 13.69
N GLU A 104 -7.05 -9.74 13.91
CA GLU A 104 -6.43 -9.70 15.24
C GLU A 104 -6.95 -8.55 16.10
N LEU A 105 -7.47 -7.48 15.49
CA LEU A 105 -7.96 -6.31 16.21
C LEU A 105 -9.48 -6.32 16.33
N GLU A 106 -9.95 -6.50 17.56
CA GLU A 106 -11.36 -6.26 17.94
C GLU A 106 -11.63 -4.78 18.24
N THR A 107 -10.57 -3.95 18.28
CA THR A 107 -10.69 -2.52 18.55
C THR A 107 -10.72 -1.70 17.26
N PRO A 108 -11.64 -0.72 17.14
CA PRO A 108 -11.67 0.17 15.99
C PRO A 108 -10.40 1.01 15.88
N VAL A 109 -9.80 1.05 14.69
CA VAL A 109 -8.58 1.82 14.42
C VAL A 109 -8.87 3.14 13.70
N ASN A 110 -10.11 3.36 13.27
CA ASN A 110 -10.56 4.57 12.55
C ASN A 110 -10.81 5.78 13.48
N THR A 111 -9.99 5.93 14.52
CA THR A 111 -10.10 7.02 15.52
C THR A 111 -9.62 8.37 14.99
N GLY A 112 -8.96 8.38 13.85
CA GLY A 112 -8.24 9.54 13.35
C GLY A 112 -6.94 9.82 14.09
N ASN A 113 -6.40 8.87 14.85
CA ASN A 113 -5.03 8.90 15.37
C ASN A 113 -4.09 8.14 14.42
N GLU A 114 -2.78 8.40 14.52
CA GLU A 114 -1.77 7.65 13.76
C GLU A 114 -1.65 6.23 14.31
N ILE A 115 -1.68 5.24 13.42
CA ILE A 115 -1.37 3.84 13.70
C ILE A 115 -0.17 3.41 12.86
N THR A 116 0.68 2.56 13.43
CA THR A 116 1.75 1.88 12.69
C THR A 116 1.33 0.44 12.43
N ILE A 117 1.30 0.05 11.16
CA ILE A 117 0.99 -1.31 10.73
C ILE A 117 2.27 -1.94 10.21
N ARG A 118 2.53 -3.20 10.58
CA ARG A 118 3.67 -4.01 10.14
C ARG A 118 3.12 -5.32 9.59
N ALA A 119 3.51 -5.69 8.38
CA ALA A 119 3.11 -6.90 7.68
C ALA A 119 4.34 -7.58 7.06
#